data_AF-A0A4R5NPD2-F1
#
_entry.id   AF-A0A4R5NPD2-F1
#
_cell.length_a   1.000
_cell.length_b   1.000
_cell.length_c   1.000
_cell.angle_alpha   90.00
_cell.angle_beta   90.00
_cell.angle_gamma   90.00
#
_symmetry.space_group_name_H-M   'P 1'
#
loop_
_entity.id
_entity.type
_entity.pdbx_description
1 polymer ?
#
loop_
_entity_poly.entity_id
_entity_poly.type
_entity_poly.pdbx_seq_one_letter_code
_entity_poly.pdbx_strand_id
1 'polypeptide(L)' 'MDLVSYLKDQIEFLSEQFKDAKNDQNETMAYLVESRLDEAKKIMTAVNKGQIDRLS' A
#
# COMPACT_ATOMS: atom_id res chain seq x y z
N MET A 1 -4.59 -6.60 -15.66
CA MET A 1 -4.13 -5.56 -14.74
C MET A 1 -2.62 -5.66 -14.68
N ASP A 2 -1.88 -4.60 -14.98
CA ASP A 2 -0.41 -4.63 -14.82
C ASP A 2 -0.04 -4.44 -13.34
N LEU A 3 1.16 -4.90 -12.95
CA LEU A 3 1.63 -4.87 -11.56
C LEU A 3 1.66 -3.44 -10.98
N VAL A 4 1.99 -2.44 -11.80
CA VAL A 4 2.05 -1.04 -11.40
C VAL A 4 0.66 -0.50 -11.10
N SER A 5 -0.31 -0.79 -11.96
CA SER A 5 -1.72 -0.42 -11.78
C SER A 5 -2.30 -1.09 -10.54
N TYR A 6 -2.03 -2.38 -10.33
CA TYR A 6 -2.44 -3.07 -9.10
C TYR A 6 -1.86 -2.42 -7.83
N LEU A 7 -0.56 -2.09 -7.83
CA LEU A 7 0.10 -1.46 -6.67
C LEU A 7 -0.41 -0.04 -6.41
N LYS A 8 -0.74 0.72 -7.46
CA LYS A 8 -1.36 2.04 -7.30
C LYS A 8 -2.72 1.95 -6.62
N ASP A 9 -3.59 1.07 -7.11
CA ASP A 9 -4.92 0.88 -6.54
C ASP A 9 -4.84 0.39 -5.09
N GLN A 10 -3.88 -0.51 -4.79
CA GLN A 10 -3.60 -0.95 -3.42
C GLN A 10 -3.13 0.19 -2.50
N ILE A 11 -2.21 1.03 -2.97
CA ILE A 11 -1.71 2.17 -2.20
C ILE A 11 -2.83 3.18 -1.94
N GLU A 12 -3.68 3.45 -2.93
CA GLU A 12 -4.82 4.35 -2.79
C GLU A 12 -5.82 3.81 -1.75
N PHE A 13 -6.23 2.55 -1.90
CA PHE A 13 -7.12 1.88 -0.94
C PHE A 13 -6.56 1.90 0.49
N LEU A 14 -5.28 1.53 0.68
CA LEU A 14 -4.66 1.53 2.01
C LEU A 14 -4.53 2.96 2.58
N SER A 15 -4.34 3.97 1.73
CA SER A 15 -4.27 5.36 2.18
C SER A 15 -5.63 5.86 2.67
N GLU A 16 -6.73 5.47 2.00
CA GLU A 16 -8.09 5.75 2.46
C GLU A 16 -8.40 5.03 3.78
N GLN A 17 -8.11 3.73 3.87
CA GLN A 17 -8.32 2.95 5.10
C GLN A 17 -7.52 3.49 6.29
N PHE A 18 -6.31 4.02 6.06
CA PHE A 18 -5.52 4.64 7.10
C PHE A 18 -6.17 5.94 7.60
N LYS A 19 -6.66 6.77 6.67
CA LYS A 19 -7.37 8.01 7.00
C LYS A 19 -8.65 7.71 7.79
N ASP A 20 -9.42 6.72 7.38
CA ASP A 20 -10.64 6.29 8.07
C ASP A 20 -10.30 5.78 9.47
N ALA A 21 -9.29 4.92 9.62
CA ALA A 21 -8.83 4.44 10.92
C ALA A 21 -8.36 5.57 11.85
N LYS A 22 -7.73 6.62 11.32
CA LYS A 22 -7.36 7.82 12.10
C LYS A 22 -8.58 8.63 12.51
N ASN A 23 -9.55 8.81 11.62
CA ASN A 23 -10.80 9.53 11.92
C ASN A 23 -11.62 8.81 13.00
N ASP A 24 -11.65 7.48 12.94
CA ASP A 24 -12.37 6.62 13.89
C ASP A 24 -11.60 6.38 15.20
N GLN A 25 -10.42 7.00 15.37
CA GLN A 25 -9.51 6.80 16.50
C GLN A 25 -9.13 5.32 16.73
N ASN A 26 -9.17 4.50 15.68
CA ASN A 26 -8.79 3.10 15.72
C ASN A 26 -7.28 2.94 15.51
N GLU A 27 -6.52 3.14 16.59
CA GLU A 27 -5.05 3.13 16.55
C GLU A 27 -4.46 1.80 16.07
N THR A 28 -5.06 0.68 16.47
CA THR A 28 -4.61 -0.66 16.03
C THR A 28 -4.78 -0.82 14.52
N MET A 29 -5.94 -0.44 13.97
CA MET A 29 -6.17 -0.49 12.53
C MET A 29 -5.24 0.47 11.79
N ALA A 30 -5.05 1.69 12.30
CA ALA A 30 -4.16 2.67 11.71
C ALA A 30 -2.72 2.11 11.60
N TYR A 31 -2.20 1.48 12.66
CA TYR A 31 -0.87 0.88 12.65
C TYR A 31 -0.74 -0.28 11.65
N LEU A 32 -1.76 -1.15 11.58
CA LEU A 32 -1.76 -2.27 10.65
C LEU A 32 -1.80 -1.81 9.19
N VAL A 33 -2.66 -0.83 8.88
CA VAL A 33 -2.79 -0.28 7.53
C VAL A 33 -1.53 0.50 7.14
N GLU A 34 -0.93 1.25 8.06
CA GLU A 34 0.34 1.95 7.84
C GLU A 34 1.47 0.97 7.46
N SER A 35 1.60 -0.13 8.21
CA SER A 35 2.58 -1.17 7.91
C SER A 35 2.40 -1.76 6.50
N ARG A 36 1.15 -2.06 6.11
CA ARG A 36 0.83 -2.55 4.77
C ARG A 36 1.09 -1.52 3.67
N LEU A 37 0.77 -0.25 3.94
CA LEU A 37 1.00 0.85 3.01
C LEU A 37 2.50 1.02 2.74
N ASP A 38 3.33 0.89 3.78
CA ASP A 38 4.79 0.94 3.66
C ASP A 38 5.35 -0.25 2.86
N GLU A 39 4.82 -1.45 3.06
CA GLU A 39 5.16 -2.62 2.24
C GLU A 39 4.83 -2.38 0.77
N ALA A 40 3.61 -1.91 0.46
CA ALA A 40 3.18 -1.63 -0.91
C ALA A 40 4.05 -0.56 -1.60
N LYS A 41 4.41 0.51 -0.87
CA LYS A 41 5.33 1.56 -1.37
C LYS A 41 6.74 1.03 -1.65
N LYS A 42 7.26 0.13 -0.81
CA LYS A 42 8.56 -0.52 -1.04
C LYS A 42 8.55 -1.38 -2.29
N ILE A 43 7.49 -2.18 -2.49
CA ILE A 43 7.32 -3.01 -3.69
C ILE A 43 7.22 -2.12 -4.94
N MET A 44 6.39 -1.07 -4.90
CA MET A 44 6.28 -0.09 -6.01
C MET A 44 7.63 0.54 -6.36
N THR A 45 8.45 0.86 -5.34
CA THR A 45 9.81 1.38 -5.56
C THR A 45 10.72 0.35 -6.25
N ALA A 46 10.64 -0.92 -5.84
CA ALA A 46 11.40 -2.01 -6.47
C ALA A 46 10.95 -2.25 -7.92
N VAL A 47 9.64 -2.18 -8.19
CA VAL A 47 9.08 -2.28 -9.54
C VAL A 47 9.56 -1.12 -10.43
N ASN A 48 9.49 0.12 -9.93
CA ASN A 48 9.97 1.29 -10.66
C ASN A 48 11.49 1.25 -10.95
N LYS A 49 12.26 0.54 -10.11
CA LYS A 49 13.70 0.30 -10.32
C LYS A 49 13.98 -0.88 -11.24
N GLY A 50 12.95 -1.58 -11.75
CA GLY A 50 13.09 -2.78 -12.56
C GLY A 50 13.61 -4.00 -11.80
N GLN A 51 13.56 -3.98 -10.46
CA GLN A 51 14.01 -5.09 -9.61
C GLN A 51 12.96 -6.20 -9.49
N ILE A 52 11.69 -5.86 -9.73
CA ILE A 52 10.55 -6.77 -9.72
C ILE A 52 9.70 -6.43 -10.94
N ASP A 53 9.47 -7.41 -11.82
CA ASP A 53 8.59 -7.26 -12.99
C ASP A 53 7.27 -8.05 -12.83
N ARG A 54 7.17 -8.95 -11.82
CA ARG A 54 6.01 -9.81 -11.57
C ARG A 54 5.87 -10.14 -10.09
N LEU A 55 4.62 -10.26 -9.61
CA LEU A 55 4.30 -10.97 -8.37
C LEU A 55 4.00 -12.42 -8.78
N SER A 56 4.72 -13.39 -8.20
CA SER A 56 4.51 -14.82 -8.41
C SER A 56 3.37 -15.35 -7.55
#